data_AF-A0A432EY26-F1
#
_entry.id   AF-A0A432EY26-F1
#
_cell.length_a   1.000
_cell.length_b   1.000
_cell.length_c   1.000
_cell.angle_alpha   90.00
_cell.angle_beta   90.00
_cell.angle_gamma   90.00
#
_symmetry.space_group_name_H-M   'P 1'
#
loop_
_entity.id
_entity.type
_entity.pdbx_description
1 polymer ?
#
loop_
_entity_poly.entity_id
_entity_poly.type
_entity_poly.pdbx_seq_one_letter_code
_entity_poly.pdbx_strand_id
1 'polypeptide(L)'
;MSAEPKKLGLMVSVAPDAPGFGQALDLAAKAMGNGERVFLYCIDDAVSGLGDPRLAKLKADGLNLFGCAYSMRQRKLPLDDSAVFSGLSVLSDIMADTDRFESFN
;
A
#
# COMPACT_ATOMS: atom_id res chain seq x y z
N MET A 1 -16.54 18.61 -17.06
CA MET A 1 -15.16 18.58 -16.50
C MET A 1 -15.03 17.27 -15.75
N SER A 2 -14.51 16.24 -16.41
CA SER A 2 -14.24 14.97 -15.75
C SER A 2 -12.96 15.17 -14.95
N ALA A 3 -13.08 15.46 -13.65
CA ALA A 3 -11.93 15.41 -12.77
C ALA A 3 -11.41 13.97 -12.82
N GLU A 4 -10.18 13.78 -13.28
CA GLU A 4 -9.54 12.48 -13.23
C GLU A 4 -9.55 11.99 -11.77
N PRO A 5 -9.81 10.69 -11.53
CA PRO A 5 -9.83 10.18 -10.17
C PRO A 5 -8.46 10.46 -9.54
N LYS A 6 -8.46 11.23 -8.45
CA LYS A 6 -7.22 11.60 -7.75
C LYS A 6 -6.46 10.33 -7.38
N LYS A 7 -5.15 10.41 -7.44
CA LYS A 7 -4.29 9.28 -7.13
C LYS A 7 -3.61 9.53 -5.79
N LEU A 8 -3.82 8.61 -4.85
CA LEU A 8 -3.25 8.64 -3.52
C LEU A 8 -2.21 7.53 -3.38
N GLY A 9 -0.96 7.90 -3.18
CA GLY A 9 0.11 7.01 -2.77
C GLY A 9 0.19 6.92 -1.25
N LEU A 10 0.28 5.72 -0.73
CA LEU A 10 0.44 5.42 0.69
C LEU A 10 1.66 4.53 0.84
N MET A 11 2.59 4.90 1.70
CA MET A 11 3.70 4.03 2.08
C MET A 11 3.57 3.66 3.55
N VAL A 12 3.70 2.38 3.86
CA VAL A 12 3.63 1.87 5.23
C VAL A 12 4.91 1.10 5.51
N SER A 13 5.67 1.55 6.50
CA SER A 13 6.87 0.86 7.01
C SER A 13 6.67 0.25 8.40
N VAL A 14 5.53 0.51 9.03
CA VAL A 14 5.20 0.00 10.37
C VAL A 14 4.56 -1.38 10.36
N ALA A 15 4.72 -2.09 11.48
CA ALA A 15 4.03 -3.35 11.75
C ALA A 15 2.49 -3.20 11.71
N PRO A 16 1.74 -4.26 11.37
CA PRO A 16 0.27 -4.24 11.37
C PRO A 16 -0.38 -3.99 12.74
N ASP A 17 0.40 -4.12 13.81
CA ASP A 17 0.01 -3.82 15.20
C ASP A 17 0.14 -2.33 15.53
N ALA A 18 0.89 -1.56 14.75
CA ALA A 18 1.11 -0.15 14.99
C ALA A 18 -0.11 0.70 14.55
N PRO A 19 -0.40 1.82 15.24
CA PRO A 19 -1.50 2.70 14.87
C PRO A 19 -1.34 3.28 13.46
N GLY A 20 -0.10 3.49 12.98
CA GLY A 20 0.18 3.97 11.63
C GLY A 20 -0.36 3.04 10.53
N PHE A 21 -0.39 1.72 10.77
CA PHE A 21 -0.96 0.77 9.83
C PHE A 21 -2.49 0.93 9.74
N GLY A 22 -3.14 1.06 10.90
CA GLY A 22 -4.59 1.32 10.96
C GLY A 22 -4.99 2.64 10.29
N GLN A 23 -4.18 3.69 10.48
CA GLN A 23 -4.40 4.98 9.83
C GLN A 23 -4.24 4.89 8.30
N ALA A 24 -3.23 4.17 7.81
CA ALA A 24 -3.05 3.95 6.38
C ALA A 24 -4.23 3.21 5.76
N LEU A 25 -4.75 2.17 6.43
CA LEU A 25 -5.92 1.42 5.98
C LEU A 25 -7.19 2.28 5.96
N ASP A 26 -7.42 3.09 6.99
CA ASP A 26 -8.59 3.97 7.08
C ASP A 26 -8.55 5.06 5.99
N LEU A 27 -7.36 5.62 5.75
CA LEU A 27 -7.14 6.59 4.67
C LEU A 27 -7.32 5.95 3.29
N ALA A 28 -6.81 4.74 3.09
CA ALA A 28 -7.02 3.97 1.86
C ALA A 28 -8.52 3.71 1.62
N ALA A 29 -9.24 3.24 2.63
CA ALA A 29 -10.68 2.97 2.54
C ALA A 29 -11.47 4.24 2.20
N LYS A 30 -11.16 5.37 2.85
CA LYS A 30 -11.79 6.67 2.57
C LYS A 30 -11.54 7.15 1.14
N ALA A 31 -10.28 7.10 0.70
CA ALA A 31 -9.92 7.53 -0.65
C ALA A 31 -10.58 6.64 -1.72
N MET A 32 -10.60 5.31 -1.54
CA MET A 32 -11.35 4.43 -2.44
C MET A 32 -12.85 4.72 -2.44
N GLY A 33 -13.44 5.01 -1.26
CA GLY A 33 -14.85 5.42 -1.15
C GLY A 33 -15.17 6.74 -1.86
N ASN A 34 -14.19 7.62 -2.02
CA ASN A 34 -14.30 8.85 -2.81
C ASN A 34 -14.11 8.63 -4.32
N GLY A 35 -13.78 7.41 -4.76
CA GLY A 35 -13.45 7.09 -6.14
C GLY A 35 -12.00 7.43 -6.54
N GLU A 36 -11.11 7.61 -5.57
CA GLU A 36 -9.69 7.89 -5.78
C GLU A 36 -8.92 6.56 -6.01
N ARG A 37 -7.86 6.60 -6.83
CA ARG A 37 -6.97 5.44 -6.98
C ARG A 37 -5.98 5.42 -5.84
N VAL A 38 -6.00 4.35 -5.07
CA VAL A 38 -5.09 4.20 -3.94
C VAL A 38 -4.01 3.18 -4.27
N PHE A 39 -2.76 3.57 -4.05
CA PHE A 39 -1.56 2.74 -4.20
C PHE A 39 -0.92 2.60 -2.83
N LEU A 40 -0.94 1.40 -2.24
CA LEU A 40 -0.38 1.16 -0.92
C LEU A 40 0.91 0.34 -1.05
N TYR A 41 2.02 0.87 -0.54
CA TYR A 41 3.34 0.28 -0.63
C TYR A 41 3.85 -0.13 0.77
N CYS A 42 3.94 -1.43 1.03
CA CYS A 42 4.44 -1.98 2.28
C CYS A 42 5.95 -2.25 2.23
N ILE A 43 6.69 -1.72 3.20
CA ILE A 43 8.12 -1.99 3.42
C ILE A 43 8.39 -2.46 4.85
N ASP A 44 9.59 -3.02 5.06
CA ASP A 44 10.11 -3.40 6.39
C ASP A 44 9.15 -4.25 7.22
N ASP A 45 8.57 -3.71 8.29
CA ASP A 45 7.66 -4.44 9.17
C ASP A 45 6.26 -4.58 8.58
N ALA A 46 5.85 -3.67 7.71
CA ALA A 46 4.55 -3.72 7.06
C ALA A 46 4.41 -4.95 6.14
N VAL A 47 5.53 -5.49 5.62
CA VAL A 47 5.48 -6.70 4.77
C VAL A 47 4.99 -7.94 5.53
N SER A 48 5.14 -7.97 6.85
CA SER A 48 4.57 -9.03 7.69
C SER A 48 3.03 -8.96 7.75
N GLY A 49 2.46 -7.77 7.53
CA GLY A 49 1.03 -7.52 7.50
C GLY A 49 0.37 -7.78 6.14
N LEU A 50 1.13 -8.09 5.08
CA LEU A 50 0.58 -8.27 3.72
C LEU A 50 -0.46 -9.40 3.63
N GLY A 51 -0.40 -10.39 4.52
CA GLY A 51 -1.39 -11.46 4.63
C GLY A 51 -2.60 -11.11 5.50
N ASP A 52 -2.69 -9.90 6.03
CA ASP A 52 -3.79 -9.50 6.90
C ASP A 52 -5.11 -9.43 6.10
N PRO A 53 -6.21 -10.03 6.61
CA PRO A 53 -7.50 -10.02 5.94
C PRO A 53 -8.03 -8.61 5.66
N ARG A 54 -7.61 -7.60 6.43
CA ARG A 54 -7.97 -6.18 6.19
C ARG A 54 -7.37 -5.66 4.88
N LEU A 55 -6.11 -5.97 4.60
CA LEU A 55 -5.45 -5.62 3.33
C LEU A 55 -6.02 -6.42 2.17
N ALA A 56 -6.27 -7.71 2.36
CA ALA A 56 -6.88 -8.56 1.35
C ALA A 56 -8.26 -8.02 0.93
N LYS A 57 -9.06 -7.53 1.88
CA LYS A 57 -10.36 -6.91 1.59
C LYS A 57 -10.21 -5.61 0.78
N LEU A 58 -9.31 -4.71 1.19
CA LEU A 58 -9.08 -3.48 0.44
C LEU A 58 -8.56 -3.76 -0.98
N LYS A 59 -7.66 -4.75 -1.12
CA LYS A 59 -7.19 -5.20 -2.44
C LYS A 59 -8.34 -5.71 -3.30
N ALA A 60 -9.26 -6.49 -2.73
CA ALA A 60 -10.44 -6.96 -3.44
C ALA A 60 -11.38 -5.82 -3.85
N ASP A 61 -11.44 -4.74 -3.06
CA ASP A 61 -12.17 -3.49 -3.39
C ASP A 61 -11.48 -2.66 -4.50
N GLY A 62 -10.24 -2.99 -4.88
CA GLY A 62 -9.49 -2.31 -5.96
C GLY A 62 -8.24 -1.56 -5.52
N LEU A 63 -7.79 -1.73 -4.27
CA LEU A 63 -6.53 -1.18 -3.78
C LEU A 63 -5.33 -1.83 -4.51
N ASN A 64 -4.44 -1.00 -5.04
CA ASN A 64 -3.18 -1.51 -5.59
C ASN A 64 -2.17 -1.68 -4.45
N LEU A 65 -2.04 -2.93 -3.98
CA LEU A 65 -1.11 -3.28 -2.91
C LEU A 65 0.24 -3.70 -3.50
N PHE A 66 1.30 -3.01 -3.10
CA PHE A 66 2.69 -3.27 -3.47
C PHE A 66 3.50 -3.67 -2.24
N GLY A 67 4.40 -4.62 -2.42
CA GLY A 67 5.33 -5.07 -1.39
C GLY A 67 6.77 -4.90 -1.83
N CYS A 68 7.64 -4.47 -0.92
CA CYS A 68 9.08 -4.46 -1.18
C CYS A 68 9.60 -5.89 -1.35
N ALA A 69 9.95 -6.26 -2.58
CA ALA A 69 10.52 -7.58 -2.89
C ALA A 69 11.79 -7.87 -2.07
N TYR A 70 12.56 -6.83 -1.75
CA TYR A 70 13.76 -6.94 -0.93
C TYR A 70 13.45 -7.29 0.54
N SER A 71 12.51 -6.59 1.18
CA SER A 71 12.13 -6.86 2.58
C SER A 71 11.51 -8.26 2.73
N MET A 72 10.70 -8.71 1.78
CA MET A 72 10.16 -10.09 1.75
C MET A 72 11.27 -11.15 1.68
N ARG A 73 12.25 -10.95 0.77
CA ARG A 73 13.42 -11.84 0.66
C ARG A 73 14.26 -11.85 1.92
N GLN A 74 14.50 -10.68 2.53
CA GLN A 74 15.28 -10.56 3.75
C GLN A 74 14.59 -11.29 4.92
N ARG A 75 13.26 -11.20 5.02
CA ARG A 75 12.46 -11.89 6.05
C ARG A 75 12.11 -13.34 5.72
N LYS A 76 12.56 -13.85 4.56
CA LYS A 76 12.23 -15.19 4.05
C LYS A 76 10.71 -15.47 4.00
N LEU A 77 9.93 -14.43 3.74
CA LEU A 77 8.49 -14.57 3.59
C LEU A 77 8.16 -15.07 2.18
N PRO A 78 7.17 -15.97 2.03
CA PRO A 78 6.72 -16.42 0.72
C PRO A 78 6.19 -15.21 -0.07
N LEU A 79 6.62 -15.10 -1.33
CA LEU A 79 6.10 -14.12 -2.28
C LEU A 79 4.75 -14.64 -2.78
N ASP A 80 3.72 -14.49 -1.96
CA ASP A 80 2.34 -14.86 -2.33
C ASP A 80 1.67 -13.78 -3.19
N ASP A 81 0.65 -14.15 -3.94
CA ASP A 81 -0.18 -13.23 -4.74
C ASP A 81 -1.01 -12.26 -3.88
N SER A 82 -0.70 -12.11 -2.59
CA SER A 82 -1.25 -11.12 -1.67
C SER A 82 -0.92 -9.69 -2.14
N ALA A 83 0.23 -9.44 -2.76
CA ALA A 83 0.63 -8.11 -3.23
C ALA A 83 1.51 -8.15 -4.48
N VAL A 84 1.59 -7.02 -5.18
CA VAL A 84 2.52 -6.84 -6.29
C VAL A 84 3.91 -6.58 -5.72
N PHE A 85 4.81 -7.56 -5.80
CA PHE A 85 6.18 -7.36 -5.33
C PHE A 85 6.99 -6.56 -6.33
N SER A 86 7.43 -5.39 -5.91
CA SER A 86 8.23 -4.50 -6.73
C SER A 86 9.42 -3.93 -5.96
N GLY A 87 10.37 -3.37 -6.70
CA GLY A 87 11.48 -2.62 -6.12
C GLY A 87 11.10 -1.17 -5.81
N LEU A 88 12.03 -0.46 -5.16
CA LEU A 88 11.90 0.97 -4.83
C LEU A 88 11.65 1.86 -6.06
N SER A 89 11.99 1.40 -7.27
CA SER A 89 11.69 2.12 -8.51
C SER A 89 10.19 2.35 -8.72
N VAL A 90 9.35 1.39 -8.34
CA VAL A 90 7.89 1.54 -8.44
C VAL A 90 7.37 2.53 -7.41
N LEU A 91 7.98 2.59 -6.22
CA LEU A 91 7.63 3.61 -5.23
C LEU A 91 7.91 5.02 -5.78
N SER A 92 9.06 5.23 -6.42
CA SER A 92 9.38 6.51 -7.06
C SER A 92 8.40 6.87 -8.18
N ASP A 93 7.95 5.89 -8.96
CA ASP A 93 6.94 6.07 -10.01
C ASP A 93 5.58 6.44 -9.40
N ILE A 94 5.14 5.73 -8.36
CA ILE A 94 3.91 6.05 -7.61
C ILE A 94 3.99 7.48 -7.06
N MET A 95 5.10 7.86 -6.45
CA MET A 95 5.29 9.22 -5.92
C MET A 95 5.24 10.29 -7.02
N ALA A 96 5.66 9.98 -8.24
CA ALA A 96 5.62 10.90 -9.37
C ALA A 96 4.25 10.94 -10.07
N ASP A 97 3.53 9.82 -10.10
CA ASP A 97 2.22 9.69 -10.74
C ASP A 97 1.06 10.10 -9.82
N THR A 98 1.25 10.04 -8.49
CA THR A 98 0.20 10.36 -7.51
C THR A 98 0.12 11.85 -7.19
N ASP A 99 -1.11 12.36 -7.04
CA ASP A 99 -1.36 13.74 -6.63
C ASP A 99 -1.01 13.98 -5.17
N ARG A 100 -1.16 12.95 -4.35
CA ARG A 100 -0.92 13.00 -2.90
C ARG A 100 -0.19 11.73 -2.49
N PHE A 101 0.86 11.89 -1.69
CA PHE A 101 1.61 10.78 -1.14
C PHE A 101 1.75 10.94 0.37
N GLU A 102 1.38 9.91 1.13
CA GLU A 102 1.53 9.89 2.59
C GLU A 102 2.28 8.65 3.06
N SER A 103 3.19 8.84 4.01
CA SER A 103 4.03 7.78 4.56
C SER A 103 3.75 7.59 6.05
N PHE A 104 3.58 6.33 6.45
CA PHE A 104 3.34 5.89 7.82
C PHE A 104 4.54 5.05 8.29
N ASN A 105 5.30 5.60 9.23
CA ASN A 105 6.48 5.00 9.87
C ASN A 105 6.36 5.00 11.40
#